data_AF-A0A7C2TNZ8-F1
#
_entry.id   AF-A0A7C2TNZ8-F1
#
_cell.length_a   1.000
_cell.length_b   1.000
_cell.length_c   1.000
_cell.angle_alpha   90.00
_cell.angle_beta   90.00
_cell.angle_gamma   90.00
#
_symmetry.space_group_name_H-M   'P 1'
#
loop_
_entity.id
_entity.type
_entity.pdbx_description
1 polymer ?
#
loop_
_entity_poly.entity_id
_entity_poly.type
_entity_poly.pdbx_seq_one_letter_code
_entity_poly.pdbx_strand_id
1 'polypeptide(L)'
;MVAKTTEGKGNEDWFKKLENELNKKTEEILKSINVESGKKKEINENLVQDLWRIYLKFGDINIHFNMEPPYTQWATFTDFPTVWKLKEDFNFGNLDSMALIDTTREQGRTGDSLKINYYNPGDGERIRMLFEFCEGEKYYKYSGWKRVYTQYILYDKPVQS
;
A
#
# COMPACT_ATOMS: atom_id res chain seq x y z
N MET A 1 19.88 8.95 67.74
CA MET A 1 20.20 9.60 66.45
C MET A 1 19.43 8.85 65.38
N VAL A 2 18.49 9.53 64.70
CA VAL A 2 17.58 8.93 63.71
C VAL A 2 18.32 8.87 62.37
N ALA A 3 18.56 7.67 61.87
CA ALA A 3 19.05 7.46 60.51
C ALA A 3 17.92 7.80 59.52
N LYS A 4 18.14 8.84 58.73
CA LYS A 4 17.26 9.26 57.62
C LYS A 4 17.38 8.23 56.49
N THR A 5 16.28 7.55 56.20
CA THR A 5 16.11 6.69 55.02
C THR A 5 16.16 7.53 53.75
N THR A 6 17.12 7.23 52.87
CA THR A 6 17.38 7.95 51.60
C THR A 6 17.11 7.08 50.39
N GLU A 7 16.18 6.11 50.47
CA GLU A 7 15.95 5.11 49.41
C GLU A 7 14.79 5.43 48.45
N GLY A 8 13.97 6.47 48.72
CA GLY A 8 12.78 6.78 47.92
C GLY A 8 12.99 7.70 46.71
N LYS A 9 13.94 8.65 46.75
CA LYS A 9 14.05 9.71 45.73
C LYS A 9 14.72 9.28 44.42
N GLY A 10 15.73 8.41 44.49
CA GLY A 10 16.47 8.00 43.28
C GLY A 10 15.66 7.12 42.32
N ASN A 11 14.70 6.35 42.86
CA ASN A 11 13.85 5.47 42.06
C ASN A 11 12.74 6.26 41.35
N GLU A 12 12.17 7.26 42.03
CA GLU A 12 11.16 8.17 41.48
C GLU A 12 11.70 9.05 40.35
N ASP A 13 12.94 9.54 40.49
CA ASP A 13 13.61 10.33 39.45
C ASP A 13 13.99 9.48 38.22
N TRP A 14 14.36 8.21 38.43
CA TRP A 14 14.63 7.27 37.34
C TRP A 14 13.37 6.91 36.54
N PHE A 15 12.26 6.61 37.23
CA PHE A 15 10.98 6.35 36.56
C PHE A 15 10.49 7.55 35.75
N LYS A 16 10.56 8.76 36.32
CA LYS A 16 10.21 10.00 35.59
C LYS A 16 11.10 10.25 34.37
N LYS A 17 12.38 9.87 34.45
CA LYS A 17 13.30 9.97 33.31
C LYS A 17 12.93 8.98 32.21
N LEU A 18 12.60 7.74 32.55
CA LEU A 18 12.13 6.73 31.60
C LEU A 18 10.81 7.12 30.96
N GLU A 19 9.85 7.62 31.73
CA GLU A 19 8.55 8.06 31.23
C GLU A 19 8.70 9.25 30.27
N ASN A 20 9.59 10.20 30.59
CA ASN A 20 9.93 11.29 29.67
C ASN A 20 10.61 10.80 28.38
N GLU A 21 11.49 9.81 28.46
CA GLU A 21 12.16 9.24 27.27
C GLU A 21 11.18 8.44 26.41
N LEU A 22 10.27 7.70 27.05
CA LEU A 22 9.18 6.99 26.38
C LEU A 22 8.25 7.97 25.67
N ASN A 23 7.78 9.02 26.35
CA ASN A 23 6.90 10.03 25.78
C ASN A 23 7.55 10.77 24.60
N LYS A 24 8.84 11.11 24.71
CA LYS A 24 9.61 11.68 23.60
C LYS A 24 9.66 10.74 22.40
N LYS A 25 9.97 9.46 22.62
CA LYS A 25 9.97 8.46 21.53
C LYS A 25 8.58 8.28 20.94
N THR A 26 7.52 8.29 21.75
CA THR A 26 6.13 8.22 21.26
C THR A 26 5.78 9.43 20.41
N GLU A 27 6.12 10.65 20.82
CA GLU A 27 5.90 11.86 20.03
C GLU A 27 6.70 11.87 18.72
N GLU A 28 7.95 11.42 18.74
CA GLU A 28 8.79 11.27 17.55
C GLU A 28 8.18 10.27 16.56
N ILE A 29 7.73 9.12 17.05
CA ILE A 29 7.06 8.09 16.25
C ILE A 29 5.75 8.61 15.66
N LEU A 30 4.94 9.33 16.45
CA LEU A 30 3.68 9.92 15.96
C LEU A 30 3.93 10.95 14.85
N LYS A 31 4.97 11.77 14.97
CA LYS A 31 5.35 12.74 13.94
C LYS A 31 5.83 12.04 12.66
N SER A 32 6.66 10.99 12.77
CA SER A 32 7.11 10.25 11.58
C SER A 32 5.96 9.55 10.87
N ILE A 33 5.05 8.91 11.62
CA ILE A 33 3.86 8.25 11.07
C ILE A 33 2.98 9.24 10.29
N ASN A 34 2.76 10.45 10.82
CA ASN A 34 1.95 11.45 10.12
C ASN A 34 2.59 11.93 8.82
N VAL A 35 3.91 12.10 8.78
CA VAL A 35 4.64 12.48 7.55
C VAL A 35 4.60 11.35 6.53
N GLU A 36 4.81 10.11 6.96
CA GLU A 36 4.69 8.91 6.10
C GLU A 36 3.27 8.77 5.53
N SER A 37 2.25 8.92 6.38
CA SER A 37 0.84 8.87 5.97
C SER A 37 0.51 9.94 4.94
N GLY A 38 1.06 11.16 5.09
CA GLY A 38 0.90 12.25 4.12
C GLY A 38 1.54 11.94 2.76
N LYS A 39 2.80 11.48 2.75
CA LYS A 39 3.50 11.08 1.51
C LYS A 39 2.82 9.91 0.82
N LYS A 40 2.44 8.87 1.58
CA LYS A 40 1.73 7.71 1.04
C LYS A 40 0.40 8.11 0.41
N LYS A 41 -0.35 8.99 1.06
CA LYS A 41 -1.59 9.54 0.51
C LYS A 41 -1.37 10.19 -0.86
N GLU A 42 -0.39 11.08 -0.98
CA GLU A 42 -0.05 11.74 -2.24
C GLU A 42 0.36 10.75 -3.35
N ILE A 43 1.22 9.78 -3.01
CA ILE A 43 1.64 8.73 -3.94
C ILE A 43 0.44 7.91 -4.41
N ASN A 44 -0.44 7.49 -3.49
CA ASN A 44 -1.62 6.69 -3.81
C ASN A 44 -2.64 7.46 -4.65
N GLU A 45 -2.88 8.74 -4.38
CA GLU A 45 -3.74 9.59 -5.20
C GLU A 45 -3.24 9.67 -6.65
N ASN A 46 -1.94 9.83 -6.85
CA ASN A 46 -1.32 9.87 -8.18
C ASN A 46 -1.38 8.50 -8.88
N LEU A 47 -1.02 7.42 -8.17
CA LEU A 47 -1.00 6.08 -8.74
C LEU A 47 -2.38 5.61 -9.17
N VAL A 48 -3.42 5.84 -8.37
CA VAL A 48 -4.80 5.47 -8.73
C VAL A 48 -5.25 6.22 -9.98
N GLN A 49 -4.94 7.52 -10.08
CA GLN A 49 -5.22 8.32 -11.28
C GLN A 49 -4.49 7.78 -12.52
N ASP A 50 -3.22 7.43 -12.39
CA ASP A 50 -2.42 6.90 -13.50
C ASP A 50 -2.88 5.50 -13.93
N LEU A 51 -3.20 4.62 -12.98
CA LEU A 51 -3.81 3.32 -13.28
C LEU A 51 -5.15 3.48 -14.01
N TRP A 52 -5.96 4.47 -13.64
CA TRP A 52 -7.20 4.77 -14.36
C TRP A 52 -6.94 5.26 -15.80
N ARG A 53 -5.94 6.11 -16.01
CA ARG A 53 -5.54 6.53 -17.37
C ARG A 53 -5.10 5.34 -18.21
N ILE A 54 -4.34 4.42 -17.63
CA ILE A 54 -3.94 3.16 -18.28
C ILE A 54 -5.19 2.32 -18.61
N TYR A 55 -6.09 2.14 -17.64
CA TYR A 55 -7.35 1.43 -17.83
C TYR A 55 -8.12 1.95 -19.06
N LEU A 56 -8.30 3.28 -19.17
CA LEU A 56 -8.99 3.90 -20.30
C LEU A 56 -8.26 3.65 -21.63
N LYS A 57 -6.94 3.87 -21.65
CA LYS A 57 -6.14 3.75 -22.88
C LYS A 57 -6.10 2.33 -23.44
N PHE A 58 -6.10 1.33 -22.57
CA PHE A 58 -6.17 -0.05 -22.99
C PHE A 58 -7.59 -0.46 -23.39
N GLY A 59 -8.61 0.17 -22.80
CA GLY A 59 -9.99 0.05 -23.26
C GLY A 59 -10.17 0.46 -24.73
N ASP A 60 -9.47 1.51 -25.18
CA ASP A 60 -9.50 1.97 -26.59
C ASP A 60 -9.03 0.89 -27.60
N ILE A 61 -8.23 -0.08 -27.16
CA ILE A 61 -7.72 -1.19 -27.98
C ILE A 61 -8.32 -2.55 -27.60
N ASN A 62 -9.52 -2.54 -26.99
CA ASN A 62 -10.28 -3.72 -26.59
C ASN A 62 -9.53 -4.64 -25.59
N ILE A 63 -8.72 -4.04 -24.71
CA ILE A 63 -8.12 -4.73 -23.56
C ILE A 63 -8.87 -4.31 -22.30
N HIS A 64 -9.28 -5.29 -21.50
CA HIS A 64 -10.14 -5.07 -20.35
C HIS A 64 -9.43 -5.42 -19.06
N PHE A 65 -9.35 -4.46 -18.15
CA PHE A 65 -8.78 -4.65 -16.83
C PHE A 65 -9.84 -4.64 -15.73
N ASN A 66 -9.54 -5.29 -14.61
CA ASN A 66 -10.16 -5.02 -13.32
C ASN A 66 -9.17 -4.22 -12.45
N MET A 67 -9.68 -3.24 -11.70
CA MET A 67 -8.88 -2.46 -10.75
C MET A 67 -9.23 -2.86 -9.32
N GLU A 68 -8.20 -3.00 -8.49
CA GLU A 68 -8.30 -3.13 -7.05
C GLU A 68 -7.54 -1.97 -6.40
N PRO A 69 -8.15 -1.16 -5.53
CA PRO A 69 -9.58 -1.14 -5.21
C PRO A 69 -10.42 -0.70 -6.43
N PRO A 70 -11.68 -1.17 -6.52
CA PRO A 70 -12.55 -0.82 -7.64
C PRO A 70 -12.85 0.67 -7.68
N TYR A 71 -12.98 1.23 -8.89
CA TYR A 71 -13.18 2.67 -9.13
C TYR A 71 -14.41 3.27 -8.43
N THR A 72 -15.41 2.44 -8.12
CA THR A 72 -16.59 2.85 -7.35
C THR A 72 -16.27 3.25 -5.91
N GLN A 73 -15.12 2.82 -5.37
CA GLN A 73 -14.70 3.17 -4.00
C GLN A 73 -14.04 4.55 -3.94
N TRP A 74 -13.21 4.91 -4.92
CA TRP A 74 -12.37 6.11 -4.86
C TRP A 74 -12.75 7.23 -5.84
N ALA A 75 -13.60 6.97 -6.85
CA ALA A 75 -14.04 7.97 -7.82
C ALA A 75 -15.56 8.22 -7.78
N THR A 76 -15.92 9.45 -8.11
CA THR A 76 -17.28 9.87 -8.46
C THR A 76 -17.31 10.27 -9.93
N PHE A 77 -18.25 9.72 -10.69
CA PHE A 77 -18.39 9.97 -12.11
C PHE A 77 -19.54 10.95 -12.38
N THR A 78 -19.28 11.96 -13.19
CA THR A 78 -20.33 12.80 -13.78
C THR A 78 -20.72 12.26 -15.15
N ASP A 79 -19.73 11.79 -15.93
CA ASP A 79 -19.91 11.06 -17.17
C ASP A 79 -18.90 9.91 -17.22
N PHE A 80 -19.39 8.67 -17.27
CA PHE A 80 -18.52 7.49 -17.19
C PHE A 80 -18.04 7.10 -18.60
N PRO A 81 -16.74 6.78 -18.79
CA PRO A 81 -15.66 6.73 -17.81
C PRO A 81 -14.73 7.97 -17.81
N THR A 82 -15.08 9.01 -18.57
CA THR A 82 -14.17 10.11 -18.94
C THR A 82 -14.19 11.31 -17.99
N VAL A 83 -15.35 11.69 -17.44
CA VAL A 83 -15.50 12.85 -16.56
C VAL A 83 -15.76 12.39 -15.13
N TRP A 84 -14.73 12.51 -14.30
CA TRP A 84 -14.74 11.99 -12.95
C TRP A 84 -13.87 12.84 -12.00
N LYS A 85 -14.07 12.62 -10.70
CA LYS A 85 -13.30 13.25 -9.62
C LYS A 85 -13.03 12.26 -8.50
N LEU A 86 -11.93 12.46 -7.78
CA LEU A 86 -11.64 11.70 -6.56
C LEU A 86 -12.71 11.98 -5.51
N LYS A 87 -13.05 10.96 -4.74
CA LYS A 87 -13.93 11.07 -3.58
C LYS A 87 -13.18 11.70 -2.41
N GLU A 88 -13.79 12.69 -1.78
CA GLU A 88 -13.22 13.38 -0.62
C GLU A 88 -13.20 12.50 0.64
N ASP A 89 -14.10 11.53 0.73
CA ASP A 89 -14.25 10.59 1.84
C ASP A 89 -13.34 9.35 1.73
N PHE A 90 -12.66 9.17 0.60
CA PHE A 90 -11.77 8.03 0.42
C PHE A 90 -10.38 8.30 1.01
N ASN A 91 -9.94 7.46 1.95
CA ASN A 91 -8.64 7.61 2.60
C ASN A 91 -7.52 6.90 1.82
N PHE A 92 -6.86 7.61 0.92
CA PHE A 92 -5.70 7.10 0.16
C PHE A 92 -4.47 6.78 1.03
N GLY A 93 -4.34 7.37 2.23
CA GLY A 93 -3.22 7.06 3.14
C GLY A 93 -3.25 5.64 3.71
N ASN A 94 -4.44 5.04 3.78
CA ASN A 94 -4.66 3.69 4.28
C ASN A 94 -4.61 2.62 3.18
N LEU A 95 -4.30 3.00 1.95
CA LEU A 95 -4.25 2.08 0.83
C LEU A 95 -2.90 1.36 0.79
N ASP A 96 -2.90 0.10 1.20
CA ASP A 96 -1.69 -0.74 1.26
C ASP A 96 -1.42 -1.53 -0.02
N SER A 97 -2.44 -1.68 -0.87
CA SER A 97 -2.31 -2.45 -2.11
C SER A 97 -3.20 -1.89 -3.21
N MET A 98 -2.68 -1.94 -4.44
CA MET A 98 -3.40 -1.65 -5.67
C MET A 98 -3.06 -2.71 -6.71
N ALA A 99 -4.01 -3.04 -7.58
CA ALA A 99 -3.77 -3.91 -8.71
C ALA A 99 -4.56 -3.48 -9.95
N LEU A 100 -3.96 -3.73 -11.12
CA LEU A 100 -4.62 -3.69 -12.42
C LEU A 100 -4.47 -5.08 -13.04
N ILE A 101 -5.58 -5.80 -13.21
CA ILE A 101 -5.61 -7.23 -13.54
C ILE A 101 -6.25 -7.41 -14.91
N ASP A 102 -5.56 -8.05 -15.85
CA ASP A 102 -6.07 -8.33 -17.19
C ASP A 102 -7.15 -9.41 -17.16
N THR A 103 -8.32 -9.05 -17.69
CA THR A 103 -9.51 -9.92 -17.79
C THR A 103 -9.86 -10.25 -19.24
N THR A 104 -9.05 -9.82 -20.20
CA THR A 104 -9.25 -10.04 -21.64
C THR A 104 -9.16 -11.52 -21.96
N ARG A 105 -10.25 -12.11 -22.45
CA ARG A 105 -10.35 -13.55 -22.75
C ARG A 105 -9.96 -13.88 -24.19
N GLU A 106 -10.21 -12.97 -25.12
CA GLU A 106 -10.09 -13.23 -26.56
C GLU A 106 -8.66 -13.53 -27.02
N GLN A 107 -7.65 -13.09 -26.26
CA GLN A 107 -6.24 -13.30 -26.58
C GLN A 107 -5.58 -14.42 -25.76
N GLY A 108 -6.32 -15.12 -24.88
CA GLY A 108 -5.74 -16.12 -23.99
C GLY A 108 -4.77 -15.55 -22.94
N ARG A 109 -4.75 -14.23 -22.73
CA ARG A 109 -3.85 -13.48 -21.84
C ARG A 109 -4.45 -13.18 -20.46
N THR A 110 -5.46 -13.95 -20.07
CA THR A 110 -6.17 -13.68 -18.82
C THR A 110 -5.30 -13.97 -17.61
N GLY A 111 -5.17 -12.98 -16.71
CA GLY A 111 -4.51 -13.14 -15.42
C GLY A 111 -3.19 -12.38 -15.26
N ASP A 112 -2.66 -11.75 -16.31
CA ASP A 112 -1.54 -10.81 -16.15
C ASP A 112 -1.97 -9.67 -15.21
N SER A 113 -1.09 -9.21 -14.32
CA SER A 113 -1.44 -8.11 -13.43
C SER A 113 -0.26 -7.21 -13.07
N LEU A 114 -0.53 -5.92 -12.94
CA LEU A 114 0.36 -4.97 -12.32
C LEU A 114 -0.11 -4.75 -10.88
N LYS A 115 0.71 -5.10 -9.90
CA LYS A 115 0.40 -4.89 -8.48
C LYS A 115 1.37 -3.90 -7.85
N ILE A 116 0.85 -3.04 -6.99
CA ILE A 116 1.63 -2.11 -6.17
C ILE A 116 1.28 -2.44 -4.72
N ASN A 117 2.28 -2.70 -3.90
CA ASN A 117 2.10 -3.06 -2.50
C ASN A 117 3.04 -2.25 -1.62
N TYR A 118 2.54 -1.86 -0.45
CA TYR A 118 3.32 -1.30 0.64
C TYR A 118 3.72 -2.42 1.60
N TYR A 119 4.95 -2.37 2.09
CA TYR A 119 5.45 -3.31 3.09
C TYR A 119 6.51 -2.66 3.97
N ASN A 120 6.63 -3.13 5.21
CA ASN A 120 7.60 -2.61 6.17
C ASN A 120 8.57 -3.71 6.61
N PRO A 121 9.84 -3.72 6.15
CA PRO A 121 10.85 -4.68 6.58
C PRO A 121 11.50 -4.35 7.94
N GLY A 122 11.10 -3.27 8.61
CA GLY A 122 11.65 -2.81 9.90
C GLY A 122 12.35 -1.45 9.81
N ASP A 123 12.88 -1.08 8.64
CA ASP A 123 13.61 0.18 8.39
C ASP A 123 12.74 1.27 7.75
N GLY A 124 11.41 1.18 7.91
CA GLY A 124 10.45 2.13 7.34
C GLY A 124 9.65 1.55 6.17
N GLU A 125 8.53 2.19 5.85
CA GLU A 125 7.62 1.72 4.81
C GLU A 125 8.24 1.83 3.41
N ARG A 126 8.07 0.77 2.62
CA ARG A 126 8.52 0.68 1.23
C ARG A 126 7.36 0.39 0.32
N ILE A 127 7.46 0.91 -0.90
CA ILE A 127 6.55 0.64 -2.00
C ILE A 127 7.25 -0.28 -3.00
N ARG A 128 6.54 -1.33 -3.42
CA ARG A 128 6.96 -2.26 -4.47
C ARG A 128 5.92 -2.32 -5.57
N MET A 129 6.36 -2.16 -6.81
CA MET A 129 5.58 -2.47 -8.00
C MET A 129 6.08 -3.77 -8.60
N LEU A 130 5.15 -4.68 -8.88
CA LEU A 130 5.43 -5.97 -9.48
C LEU A 130 4.48 -6.25 -10.64
N PHE A 131 5.01 -6.89 -11.67
CA PHE A 131 4.24 -7.42 -12.78
C PHE A 131 4.15 -8.94 -12.62
N GLU A 132 2.94 -9.46 -12.53
CA GLU A 132 2.66 -10.90 -12.58
C GLU A 132 2.28 -11.28 -14.00
N PHE A 133 3.05 -12.18 -14.58
CA PHE A 133 2.78 -12.79 -15.87
C PHE A 133 2.16 -14.18 -15.66
N CYS A 134 0.99 -14.42 -16.23
CA CYS A 134 0.30 -15.71 -16.15
C CYS A 134 0.92 -16.70 -17.14
N GLU A 135 1.69 -17.67 -16.65
CA GLU A 135 2.31 -18.70 -17.50
C GLU A 135 1.32 -19.79 -17.94
N GLY A 136 0.13 -19.82 -17.33
CA GLY A 136 -0.93 -20.78 -17.61
C GLY A 136 -1.23 -21.69 -16.43
N GLU A 137 -1.89 -22.81 -16.72
CA GLU A 137 -2.38 -23.76 -15.71
C GLU A 137 -1.57 -25.05 -15.71
N LYS A 138 -1.10 -25.45 -14.53
CA LYS A 138 -0.37 -26.70 -14.31
C LYS A 138 -1.16 -27.62 -13.39
N TYR A 139 -1.31 -28.87 -13.80
CA TYR A 139 -1.96 -29.89 -12.99
C TYR A 139 -0.99 -30.51 -11.97
N TYR A 140 -1.38 -30.49 -10.70
CA TYR A 140 -0.66 -31.14 -9.60
C TYR A 140 -1.51 -32.29 -9.07
N LYS A 141 -0.95 -33.51 -9.06
CA LYS A 141 -1.64 -34.78 -8.73
C LYS A 141 -2.48 -34.73 -7.44
N TYR A 142 -2.06 -33.95 -6.43
CA TYR A 142 -2.73 -33.84 -5.13
C TYR A 142 -3.33 -32.45 -4.86
N SER A 143 -3.28 -31.52 -5.81
CA SER A 143 -3.77 -30.14 -5.60
C SER A 143 -4.56 -29.58 -6.77
N GLY A 144 -4.85 -30.40 -7.79
CA GLY A 144 -5.63 -30.01 -8.95
C GLY A 144 -4.90 -29.04 -9.88
N TRP A 145 -5.67 -28.33 -10.70
CA TRP A 145 -5.17 -27.27 -11.57
C TRP A 145 -4.79 -26.04 -10.75
N LYS A 146 -3.57 -25.55 -10.95
CA LYS A 146 -3.10 -24.28 -10.37
C LYS A 146 -2.62 -23.37 -11.48
N ARG A 147 -2.96 -22.08 -11.39
CA ARG A 147 -2.32 -21.05 -12.20
C ARG A 147 -0.92 -20.78 -11.69
N VAL A 148 0.02 -20.72 -12.63
CA VAL A 148 1.42 -20.39 -12.37
C VAL A 148 1.65 -18.97 -12.84
N TYR A 149 2.27 -18.17 -11.98
CA TYR A 149 2.62 -16.80 -12.26
C TYR A 149 4.11 -16.60 -12.07
N THR A 150 4.73 -15.89 -13.01
CA THR A 150 6.08 -15.34 -12.85
C THR A 150 5.98 -13.88 -12.44
N GLN A 151 6.73 -13.51 -11.40
CA GLN A 151 6.71 -12.16 -10.84
C GLN A 151 8.00 -11.42 -11.20
N TYR A 152 7.83 -10.21 -11.73
CA TYR A 152 8.93 -9.29 -12.01
C TYR A 152 8.80 -8.06 -11.12
N ILE A 153 9.84 -7.72 -10.36
CA ILE A 153 9.88 -6.48 -9.58
C ILE A 153 10.25 -5.35 -10.54
N LEU A 154 9.32 -4.44 -10.78
CA LEU A 154 9.53 -3.28 -11.65
C LEU A 154 10.08 -2.08 -10.87
N TYR A 155 9.71 -1.96 -9.60
CA TYR A 155 10.11 -0.86 -8.74
C TYR A 155 10.11 -1.30 -7.28
N ASP A 156 11.09 -0.86 -6.50
CA ASP A 156 11.17 -1.10 -5.07
C ASP A 156 11.97 0.04 -4.40
N LYS A 157 11.29 0.92 -3.65
CA LYS A 157 11.92 2.06 -2.96
C LYS A 157 11.22 2.41 -1.64
N PRO A 158 11.92 3.08 -0.70
CA PRO A 158 11.28 3.62 0.49
C PRO A 158 10.30 4.76 0.15
N VAL A 159 9.19 4.84 0.89
CA VAL A 159 8.14 5.87 0.69
C VAL A 159 8.64 7.26 1.04
N GLN A 160 9.60 7.35 1.96
CA GLN A 160 10.14 8.62 2.45
C GLN A 160 11.17 9.29 1.52
N SER A 161 11.56 8.68 0.39
CA SER A 161 12.64 9.23 -0.44
C SER A 161 12.30 10.57 -1.10
#